data_AF-A0A2M7YQR2-F1
#
_entry.id   AF-A0A2M7YQR2-F1
#
_cell.length_a   1.000
_cell.length_b   1.000
_cell.length_c   1.000
_cell.angle_alpha   90.00
_cell.angle_beta   90.00
_cell.angle_gamma   90.00
#
_symmetry.space_group_name_H-M   'P 1'
#
loop_
_entity.id
_entity.type
_entity.pdbx_description
1 polymer ?
#
loop_
_entity_poly.entity_id
_entity_poly.type
_entity_poly.pdbx_seq_one_letter_code
_entity_poly.pdbx_strand_id
1 'polypeptide(L)' 'MTYIPRNKVTDLIPNKFEAIKIIALEARRLNERAHTFNVQIPGKITTLAVDRLINGRVEYFDAKERARKLRLEREQEEE' A
#
# COMPACT_ATOMS: atom_id res chain seq x y z
N MET A 1 0.39 -20.76 -4.72
CA MET A 1 1.21 -19.53 -4.61
C MET A 1 0.28 -18.32 -4.73
N THR A 2 0.48 -17.21 -4.01
CA THR A 2 -0.31 -15.98 -4.22
C THR A 2 0.28 -15.20 -5.40
N TYR A 3 -0.52 -14.91 -6.42
CA TYR A 3 -0.08 -14.10 -7.55
C TYR A 3 -0.15 -12.62 -7.18
N ILE A 4 0.95 -11.89 -7.42
CA ILE A 4 1.02 -10.44 -7.22
C ILE A 4 1.35 -9.81 -8.58
N PRO A 5 0.44 -9.02 -9.18
CA PRO A 5 0.69 -8.40 -10.47
C PRO A 5 1.72 -7.28 -10.31
N ARG A 6 2.99 -7.60 -10.60
CA ARG A 6 4.14 -6.71 -10.38
C ARG A 6 3.92 -5.32 -10.93
N ASN A 7 3.56 -5.20 -12.20
CA ASN A 7 3.42 -3.90 -12.89
C ASN A 7 2.38 -3.02 -12.19
N LYS A 8 1.17 -3.56 -11.95
CA LYS A 8 0.09 -2.83 -11.27
C LYS A 8 0.48 -2.32 -9.88
N VAL A 9 1.28 -3.10 -9.14
CA VAL A 9 1.75 -2.73 -7.82
C VAL A 9 2.86 -1.68 -7.89
N THR A 10 3.81 -1.83 -8.84
CA THR A 10 4.91 -0.89 -9.02
C THR A 10 4.48 0.44 -9.62
N ASP A 11 3.40 0.47 -10.39
CA ASP A 11 2.79 1.70 -10.91
C ASP A 11 2.22 2.57 -9.77
N LEU A 12 1.79 1.93 -8.66
CA LEU A 12 1.29 2.62 -7.46
C LEU A 12 2.42 2.96 -6.47
N ILE A 13 3.34 2.02 -6.26
CA ILE A 13 4.45 2.15 -5.32
C ILE A 13 5.74 1.81 -6.09
N PRO A 14 6.51 2.81 -6.53
CA PRO A 14 7.70 2.59 -7.36
C PRO A 14 8.73 1.68 -6.70
N ASN A 15 8.86 1.76 -5.37
CA ASN A 15 9.74 0.90 -4.61
C ASN A 15 9.08 -0.46 -4.28
N LYS A 16 9.55 -1.52 -4.96
CA LYS A 16 9.06 -2.89 -4.74
C LYS A 16 9.12 -3.37 -3.28
N PHE A 17 10.11 -2.92 -2.50
CA PHE A 17 10.26 -3.36 -1.11
C PHE A 17 9.25 -2.67 -0.20
N GLU A 18 8.99 -1.39 -0.45
CA GLU A 18 7.93 -0.66 0.24
C GLU A 18 6.56 -1.21 -0.11
N ALA A 19 6.33 -1.57 -1.38
CA ALA A 19 5.10 -2.23 -1.79
C ALA A 19 4.84 -3.51 -0.99
N ILE A 20 5.86 -4.37 -0.84
CA ILE A 20 5.78 -5.58 -0.01
C ILE A 20 5.46 -5.24 1.45
N LYS A 21 6.13 -4.22 2.00
CA LYS A 21 5.90 -3.77 3.39
C LYS A 21 4.45 -3.33 3.59
N ILE A 22 3.90 -2.51 2.69
CA ILE A 22 2.53 -2.01 2.76
C ILE A 22 1.52 -3.16 2.65
N ILE A 23 1.72 -4.07 1.68
CA ILE A 23 0.86 -5.25 1.51
C ILE A 23 0.87 -6.12 2.77
N ALA A 24 2.05 -6.33 3.37
CA ALA A 24 2.19 -7.11 4.60
C ALA A 24 1.50 -6.45 5.81
N LEU A 25 1.59 -5.12 5.93
CA LEU A 25 0.90 -4.37 6.98
C LEU A 25 -0.62 -4.44 6.84
N GLU A 26 -1.14 -4.27 5.62
CA GLU A 26 -2.57 -4.37 5.36
C GLU A 26 -3.08 -5.80 5.60
N ALA A 27 -2.30 -6.83 5.21
CA ALA A 27 -2.63 -8.22 5.52
C ALA A 27 -2.72 -8.47 7.03
N ARG A 28 -1.80 -7.92 7.84
CA ARG A 28 -1.86 -8.04 9.31
C ARG A 28 -3.12 -7.37 9.87
N ARG A 29 -3.43 -6.15 9.42
CA ARG A 29 -4.63 -5.41 9.83
C ARG A 29 -5.92 -6.18 9.50
N LEU A 30 -5.98 -6.79 8.32
CA LEU A 30 -7.10 -7.64 7.91
C LEU A 30 -7.22 -8.89 8.80
N ASN A 31 -6.10 -9.54 9.12
CA ASN A 31 -6.11 -10.70 10.00
C ASN A 31 -6.58 -10.35 11.42
N GLU A 32 -6.05 -9.27 11.99
CA GLU A 32 -6.48 -8.78 13.30
C GLU A 32 -7.97 -8.49 13.33
N ARG A 33 -8.50 -7.78 12.33
CA ARG A 33 -9.94 -7.52 12.20
C ARG A 33 -10.76 -8.82 12.11
N ALA A 34 -10.32 -9.78 11.32
CA ALA A 34 -11.01 -11.08 11.22
C ALA A 34 -11.09 -11.79 12.56
N HIS A 35 -10.00 -11.77 13.33
CA HIS A 35 -9.98 -12.32 14.69
C HIS A 35 -10.89 -11.54 15.64
N THR A 36 -10.87 -10.21 15.61
CA THR A 36 -11.70 -9.36 16.47
C THR A 36 -13.19 -9.58 16.24
N PHE A 37 -13.62 -9.70 14.99
CA PHE A 37 -15.04 -9.88 14.64
C PHE A 37 -15.43 -11.35 14.47
N ASN A 38 -14.52 -12.29 14.70
CA ASN A 38 -14.68 -13.73 14.46
C ASN A 38 -15.25 -14.06 13.08
N VAL A 39 -14.79 -13.35 12.05
CA VAL A 39 -15.25 -13.50 10.66
C VAL A 39 -14.24 -14.32 9.86
N GLN A 40 -14.72 -15.26 9.06
CA GLN A 40 -13.88 -15.95 8.09
C GLN A 40 -13.69 -15.07 6.84
N ILE A 41 -12.43 -14.75 6.53
CA ILE A 41 -12.08 -14.04 5.29
C ILE A 41 -12.07 -15.05 4.13
N PRO A 42 -12.71 -14.75 2.99
CA PRO A 42 -12.63 -15.59 1.81
C PRO A 42 -11.23 -15.56 1.21
N GLY A 43 -10.61 -16.74 1.11
CA GLY A 43 -9.30 -16.93 0.46
C GLY A 43 -8.11 -16.48 1.31
N LYS A 44 -6.96 -16.30 0.66
CA LYS A 44 -5.72 -15.91 1.34
C LYS A 44 -5.70 -14.41 1.61
N ILE A 45 -5.49 -14.02 2.86
CA ILE A 45 -5.44 -12.63 3.32
C ILE A 45 -4.46 -11.78 2.50
N THR A 46 -3.32 -12.34 2.11
CA THR A 46 -2.33 -11.65 1.26
C THR A 46 -2.87 -11.32 -0.13
N THR A 47 -3.75 -12.15 -0.70
CA THR A 47 -4.42 -11.87 -1.98
C THR A 47 -5.41 -10.73 -1.83
N LEU A 48 -6.17 -10.72 -0.73
CA LEU A 48 -7.10 -9.64 -0.41
C LEU A 48 -6.37 -8.31 -0.20
N ALA A 49 -5.23 -8.33 0.48
CA ALA A 49 -4.42 -7.13 0.70
C ALA A 49 -3.87 -6.55 -0.61
N VAL A 50 -3.41 -7.40 -1.54
CA VAL A 50 -2.95 -7.00 -2.88
C VAL A 50 -4.11 -6.39 -3.68
N ASP A 51 -5.28 -7.01 -3.66
CA ASP A 51 -6.47 -6.50 -4.36
C ASP A 51 -6.92 -5.14 -3.78
N ARG A 52 -6.93 -5.01 -2.46
CA ARG A 52 -7.24 -3.73 -1.80
C ARG A 52 -6.25 -2.63 -2.15
N LEU A 53 -4.96 -2.94 -2.25
CA LEU A 53 -3.94 -1.99 -2.69
C LEU A 53 -4.21 -1.53 -4.13
N ILE A 54 -4.43 -2.46 -5.06
CA ILE A 54 -4.68 -2.16 -6.48
C ILE A 54 -5.96 -1.33 -6.65
N ASN A 55 -6.98 -1.61 -5.85
CA ASN A 55 -8.25 -0.88 -5.86
C ASN A 55 -8.21 0.45 -5.09
N GLY A 56 -7.03 0.92 -4.65
CA GLY A 56 -6.86 2.20 -3.97
C GLY A 56 -7.47 2.27 -2.56
N ARG A 57 -7.80 1.13 -1.95
CA ARG A 57 -8.37 1.07 -0.58
C ARG A 57 -7.30 1.12 0.51
N VAL A 58 -6.03 1.15 0.13
CA VAL A 58 -4.87 1.27 1.01
C VAL A 58 -4.16 2.55 0.63
N GLU A 59 -4.11 3.50 1.56
CA GLU A 59 -3.35 4.73 1.37
C GLU A 59 -1.87 4.44 1.56
N TYR A 60 -1.09 4.71 0.53
CA TYR A 60 0.36 4.76 0.59
C TYR A 60 0.80 6.21 0.77
N PHE A 61 1.55 6.48 1.83
CA PHE A 61 2.14 7.78 2.11
C PHE A 61 3.65 7.70 1.88
N ASP A 62 4.12 8.23 0.76
CA ASP A 62 5.56 8.42 0.54
C ASP A 62 6.02 9.73 1.19
N ALA A 63 6.68 9.61 2.33
CA ALA A 63 7.23 10.75 3.07
C ALA A 63 8.37 11.45 2.31
N LYS A 64 9.13 10.73 1.46
CA LYS A 64 10.23 11.29 0.69
C LYS A 64 9.74 12.07 -0.52
N GLU A 65 8.77 11.54 -1.27
CA GLU A 65 8.19 12.27 -2.41
C GLU A 65 7.46 13.53 -1.97
N ARG A 66 6.73 13.49 -0.86
CA ARG A 66 6.05 14.68 -0.34
C ARG A 66 7.04 15.73 0.16
N ALA A 67 8.13 15.32 0.82
CA ALA A 67 9.21 16.24 1.19
C ALA A 67 9.91 16.85 -0.04
N ARG A 68 10.03 16.10 -1.15
CA ARG A 68 10.56 16.61 -2.41
C ARG A 68 9.61 17.62 -3.06
N LYS A 69 8.30 17.33 -3.11
CA LYS A 69 7.27 18.26 -3.59
C LYS A 69 7.22 19.54 -2.77
N LEU A 70 7.26 19.43 -1.45
CA LEU A 70 7.23 20.59 -0.55
C LEU A 70 8.47 21.48 -0.67
N ARG A 71 9.63 20.91 -1.03
CA ARG A 71 10.84 21.68 -1.38
C ARG A 71 10.68 22.41 -2.71
N LEU A 72 10.19 21.72 -3.74
CA LEU A 72 9.92 22.31 -5.05
C LEU A 72 8.87 23.43 -4.99
N GLU A 73 7.81 23.28 -4.18
CA GLU A 73 6.80 24.32 -3.98
C GLU A 73 7.39 25.56 -3.28
N ARG A 74 8.30 25.39 -2.32
CA ARG A 74 9.00 26.53 -1.69
C ARG A 74 9.96 27.23 -2.63
N GLU A 75 10.68 26.48 -3.46
CA GLU A 75 11.57 27.04 -4.47
C GLU A 75 10.80 27.83 -5.54
N GLN A 76 9.54 27.46 -5.84
CA GLN A 76 8.66 28.20 -6.76
C GLN A 76 7.97 29.43 -6.12
N GLU A 77 7.80 29.46 -4.80
CA GLU A 77 7.30 30.66 -4.09
C GLU A 77 8.38 31.73 -3.91
N GLU A 78 9.66 31.35 -3.98
CA GLU A 78 10.81 32.26 -3.81
C GLU A 78 11.29 32.90 -5.14
N GLU A 79 10.75 32.50 -6.29
CA GLU A 79 11.05 33.03 -7.64
C GLU A 79 9.98 34.02 -8.14
#